data_AF-A0A553K376-F1
#
_entry.id   AF-A0A553K376-F1
#
_cell.length_a   1.000
_cell.length_b   1.000
_cell.length_c   1.000
_cell.angle_alpha   90.00
_cell.angle_beta   90.00
_cell.angle_gamma   90.00
#
_symmetry.space_group_name_H-M   'P 1'
#
loop_
_entity.id
_entity.type
_entity.pdbx_description
1 polymer ?
#
loop_
_entity_poly.entity_id
_entity_poly.type
_entity_poly.pdbx_seq_one_letter_code
_entity_poly.pdbx_strand_id
1 'polypeptide(L)' 'MFGIGSRDLGIDLGTANTLVYVKGKGIVLREPSVVALQKDTKQIVAVGNEAKQMIGRTPGNVVA' A
#
# COMPACT_ATOMS: atom_id res chain seq x y z
N MET A 1 14.15 -14.91 -16.39
CA MET A 1 12.78 -15.35 -16.03
C MET A 1 12.74 -15.59 -14.52
N PHE A 2 12.23 -14.65 -13.71
CA PHE A 2 12.20 -14.79 -12.25
C PHE A 2 10.98 -15.61 -11.84
N GLY A 3 11.16 -16.91 -11.64
CA GLY A 3 10.14 -17.79 -11.07
C GLY A 3 9.83 -17.37 -9.63
N ILE A 4 8.56 -17.08 -9.36
CA ILE A 4 8.05 -16.97 -8.01
C ILE A 4 7.87 -18.41 -7.52
N GLY A 5 8.93 -19.04 -7.00
CA GLY A 5 8.76 -20.22 -6.16
C GLY A 5 7.80 -19.89 -5.01
N SER A 6 7.11 -20.86 -4.42
CA SER A 6 6.20 -20.62 -3.29
C SER A 6 6.97 -19.92 -2.16
N ARG A 7 6.85 -18.59 -2.08
CA ARG A 7 7.41 -17.81 -0.99
C ARG A 7 6.36 -17.83 0.11
N ASP A 8 6.67 -18.44 1.24
CA ASP A 8 5.81 -18.34 2.43
C ASP A 8 5.75 -16.86 2.84
N LEU A 9 4.55 -16.27 2.74
CA LEU A 9 4.27 -14.87 3.04
C LEU A 9 3.44 -14.75 4.32
N GLY A 10 3.79 -13.77 5.14
CA GLY A 10 2.91 -13.23 6.19
C GLY A 10 2.53 -11.80 5.81
N ILE A 11 1.25 -11.46 5.91
CA ILE A 11 0.76 -10.10 5.65
C ILE A 11 0.04 -9.62 6.91
N ASP A 12 0.50 -8.49 7.44
CA ASP A 12 -0.18 -7.76 8.51
C ASP A 12 -0.87 -6.54 7.90
N LEU A 13 -2.20 -6.52 7.98
CA LEU A 13 -3.06 -5.46 7.43
C LEU A 13 -3.59 -4.58 8.55
N GLY A 14 -2.68 -3.83 9.18
CA GLY A 14 -3.03 -2.88 10.23
C GLY A 14 -3.77 -1.66 9.68
N THR A 15 -4.51 -0.97 10.55
CA THR A 15 -5.24 0.28 10.19
C THR A 15 -4.29 1.40 9.77
N ALA A 16 -3.08 1.44 10.33
CA ALA A 16 -2.09 2.48 10.04
C ALA A 16 -1.03 2.03 9.04
N ASN A 17 -0.59 0.78 9.09
CA ASN A 17 0.49 0.25 8.24
C ASN A 17 0.21 -1.19 7.82
N THR A 18 0.65 -1.50 6.61
CA THR A 18 0.67 -2.83 6.02
C THR A 18 2.11 -3.33 5.99
N LEU A 19 2.35 -4.54 6.49
CA LEU A 19 3.66 -5.19 6.47
C LEU A 19 3.59 -6.50 5.69
N VAL A 20 4.65 -6.77 4.93
CA VAL A 20 4.83 -8.09 4.28
C VAL A 20 6.11 -8.72 4.81
N TYR A 21 5.97 -9.93 5.35
CA TYR A 21 7.06 -10.80 5.76
C TYR A 21 7.25 -11.91 4.74
N VAL A 22 8.51 -12.23 4.41
CA VAL A 22 8.88 -13.40 3.61
C VAL A 22 9.74 -14.31 4.49
N LYS A 23 9.35 -15.58 4.60
CA LYS A 23 10.13 -16.58 5.36
C LYS A 23 11.58 -16.62 4.87
N GLY A 24 12.51 -16.52 5.81
CA GLY A 24 13.95 -16.49 5.53
C GLY A 24 14.49 -15.15 5.02
N LYS A 25 13.64 -14.12 4.81
CA LYS A 25 14.07 -12.76 4.46
C LYS A 25 13.68 -11.70 5.47
N GLY A 26 12.69 -11.96 6.32
CA GLY A 26 12.18 -10.96 7.25
C GLY A 26 11.09 -10.09 6.63
N ILE A 27 10.89 -8.90 7.19
CA ILE A 27 9.94 -7.90 6.66
C ILE A 27 10.55 -7.29 5.39
N VAL A 28 9.86 -7.46 4.28
CA VAL A 28 10.27 -6.96 2.96
C VAL A 28 9.48 -5.75 2.49
N LEU A 29 8.36 -5.43 3.14
CA LEU A 29 7.55 -4.25 2.88
C LEU A 29 6.99 -3.71 4.20
N ARG A 30 6.99 -2.39 4.34
CA ARG A 30 6.32 -1.65 5.41
C ARG A 30 5.82 -0.32 4.82
N GLU A 31 4.53 -0.27 4.49
CA GLU A 31 3.89 0.90 3.89
C GLU A 31 2.71 1.36 4.76
N PRO A 32 2.37 2.66 4.77
CA PRO A 32 1.10 3.11 5.31
C PRO A 32 -0.10 2.38 4.67
N SER A 33 -1.11 2.06 5.46
CA SER A 33 -2.36 1.46 4.98
C SER A 33 -3.29 2.53 4.38
N VAL A 34 -2.82 3.20 3.34
CA VAL A 34 -3.47 4.36 2.71
C VAL A 34 -3.50 4.19 1.20
N VAL A 35 -4.62 4.58 0.59
CA VAL A 35 -4.80 4.62 -0.87
C VAL A 35 -5.45 5.95 -1.24
N ALA A 36 -4.89 6.64 -2.22
CA ALA A 36 -5.51 7.82 -2.81
C ALA A 36 -6.33 7.42 -4.05
N LEU A 37 -7.57 7.87 -4.12
CA LEU A 37 -8.54 7.49 -5.14
C LEU A 37 -9.17 8.72 -5.79
N GLN A 38 -9.40 8.66 -7.10
CA GLN A 38 -10.34 9.57 -7.76
C GLN A 38 -11.76 9.28 -7.28
N LYS A 39 -12.50 10.32 -6.85
CA LYS A 39 -13.82 10.14 -6.21
C LYS A 39 -14.86 9.49 -7.11
N ASP A 40 -14.91 9.89 -8.38
CA ASP A 40 -15.94 9.48 -9.33
C ASP A 40 -15.64 8.13 -9.97
N THR A 41 -14.41 7.94 -10.45
CA THR A 41 -14.00 6.74 -11.19
C THR A 41 -13.48 5.62 -10.29
N LYS A 42 -13.18 5.91 -9.02
CA LYS A 42 -12.49 5.01 -8.08
C LYS A 42 -11.13 4.53 -8.58
N GLN A 43 -10.54 5.21 -9.56
CA GLN A 43 -9.19 4.91 -10.01
C GLN A 43 -8.17 5.22 -8.92
N ILE A 44 -7.22 4.29 -8.74
CA ILE A 44 -6.08 4.46 -7.83
C ILE A 44 -5.14 5.52 -8.39
N VAL A 45 -4.88 6.54 -7.59
CA VAL A 45 -3.92 7.60 -7.87
C VAL A 45 -2.57 7.28 -7.25
N ALA A 46 -2.58 6.79 -6.00
CA ALA A 46 -1.37 6.40 -5.26
C ALA A 46 -1.71 5.39 -4.16
N VAL A 47 -0.71 4.67 -3.64
CA VAL A 47 -0.81 3.77 -2.50
C VAL A 47 0.37 4.03 -1.55
N GLY A 48 0.27 3.61 -0.28
CA GLY A 48 1.40 3.65 0.64
C GLY A 48 1.85 5.06 0.99
N ASN A 49 3.17 5.29 1.00
CA ASN A 49 3.77 6.56 1.37
C ASN A 49 3.32 7.73 0.49
N GLU A 50 3.21 7.54 -0.82
CA GLU A 50 2.74 8.56 -1.76
C GLU A 50 1.31 8.95 -1.43
N ALA A 51 0.42 7.99 -1.17
CA ALA A 51 -0.95 8.27 -0.77
C ALA A 51 -1.02 8.99 0.58
N LYS A 52 -0.21 8.58 1.57
CA LYS A 52 -0.15 9.23 2.89
C LYS A 52 0.27 10.69 2.80
N GLN A 53 1.18 11.04 1.89
CA GLN A 53 1.60 12.44 1.68
C GLN A 53 0.48 13.33 1.12
N MET A 54 -0.56 12.73 0.53
CA MET A 54 -1.72 13.46 -0.01
C MET A 54 -2.77 13.78 1.06
N ILE A 55 -2.73 13.18 2.25
CA ILE A 55 -3.69 13.44 3.33
C ILE A 55 -3.70 14.93 3.67
N GLY A 56 -4.90 15.54 3.63
CA GLY A 56 -5.09 16.97 3.85
C GLY A 56 -4.55 17.87 2.73
N ARG A 57 -4.12 17.30 1.61
CA ARG A 57 -3.51 18.00 0.45
C ARG A 57 -4.10 17.57 -0.89
N THR A 58 -5.23 16.85 -0.90
CA THR A 58 -5.87 16.40 -2.14
C THR A 58 -6.66 17.52 -2.82
N PRO A 59 -6.66 17.57 -4.17
CA PRO A 59 -7.66 18.35 -4.90
C PRO A 59 -9.07 17.79 -4.67
N GLY A 60 -10.11 18.60 -4.93
CA GLY A 60 -11.49 18.26 -4.57
C GLY A 60 -12.03 16.95 -5.16
N ASN A 61 -11.46 16.46 -6.28
CA ASN A 61 -11.83 15.21 -6.94
C ASN A 61 -11.01 13.98 -6.47
N VAL A 62 -10.11 14.14 -5.51
CA VAL A 62 -9.29 13.04 -4.94
C VAL A 62 -9.55 12.92 -3.44
N VAL A 63 -9.60 11.70 -2.94
CA VAL A 63 -9.65 11.36 -1.51
C VAL A 63 -8.46 10.47 -1.17
N ALA A 64 -7.79 10.75 -0.05
CA ALA A 64 -6.65 10.00 0.47
C ALA A 64 -6.81 9.85 1.99
#